data_AF-A0A0C3N338-F1
#
_entry.id   AF-A0A0C3N338-F1
#
_cell.length_a   1.000
_cell.length_b   1.000
_cell.length_c   1.000
_cell.angle_alpha   90.00
_cell.angle_beta   90.00
_cell.angle_gamma   90.00
#
_symmetry.space_group_name_H-M   'P 1'
#
loop_
_entity.id
_entity.type
_entity.pdbx_description
1 polymer ?
#
loop_
_entity_poly.entity_id
_entity_poly.type
_entity_poly.pdbx_seq_one_letter_code
_entity_poly.pdbx_strand_id
1 'polypeptide(L)' 'WVYELLDGHPQCIKNNLSVQKEQFEALVYILCDCGFSRSCHGISVEEQLAIFLY' A
#
# COMPACT_ATOMS: atom_id res chain seq x y z
N TRP A 1 3.49 -9.20 6.33
CA TRP A 1 2.92 -7.85 6.35
C TRP A 1 2.66 -7.27 4.94
N VAL A 2 3.64 -6.91 4.10
CA VAL A 2 3.36 -6.43 2.70
C VAL A 2 2.62 -7.48 1.86
N TYR A 3 3.08 -8.73 1.90
CA TYR A 3 2.40 -9.84 1.25
C TYR A 3 1.02 -10.13 1.87
N GLU A 4 0.80 -9.80 3.15
CA GLU A 4 -0.51 -10.01 3.79
C GLU A 4 -1.52 -8.91 3.44
N LEU A 5 -1.03 -7.73 3.06
CA LEU A 5 -1.82 -6.66 2.46
C LEU A 5 -2.19 -6.98 1.00
N LEU A 6 -1.25 -7.57 0.23
CA LEU A 6 -1.45 -7.93 -1.17
C LEU A 6 -2.29 -9.21 -1.39
N ASP A 7 -2.14 -10.19 -0.49
CA ASP A 7 -2.88 -11.46 -0.49
C ASP A 7 -4.29 -11.30 0.09
N GLY A 8 -4.60 -10.12 0.64
CA GLY A 8 -5.96 -9.74 0.98
C GLY A 8 -6.55 -10.65 2.05
N HIS A 9 -5.88 -10.81 3.19
CA HIS A 9 -6.48 -11.55 4.31
C HIS A 9 -7.75 -10.78 4.75
N PRO A 10 -8.96 -11.34 4.54
CA PRO A 10 -10.21 -10.57 4.60
C PRO A 10 -10.60 -10.11 6.01
N GLN A 11 -9.84 -10.50 7.05
CA GLN A 11 -10.09 -10.10 8.44
C GLN A 11 -9.24 -8.91 8.90
N CYS A 12 -8.05 -8.67 8.34
CA CYS A 12 -7.19 -7.54 8.75
C CYS A 12 -7.52 -6.26 7.96
N ILE A 13 -7.85 -6.38 6.67
CA ILE A 13 -8.21 -5.24 5.82
C ILE A 13 -9.61 -4.71 6.15
N LYS A 14 -10.53 -5.55 6.67
CA LYS A 14 -11.89 -5.10 6.99
C LYS A 14 -12.00 -4.19 8.21
N ASN A 15 -11.03 -4.19 9.13
CA ASN A 15 -11.24 -3.57 10.44
C ASN A 15 -10.48 -2.27 10.72
N ASN A 16 -9.43 -1.92 9.97
CA ASN A 16 -8.73 -0.63 10.19
C ASN A 16 -8.51 0.21 8.93
N LEU A 17 -8.54 -0.39 7.75
CA LEU A 17 -8.32 0.31 6.48
C LEU A 17 -9.25 -0.25 5.44
N SER A 18 -10.44 0.35 5.30
CA SER A 18 -11.43 0.01 4.27
C SER A 18 -10.94 0.26 2.82
N VAL A 19 -9.63 0.28 2.59
CA VAL A 19 -9.01 0.40 1.27
C VAL A 19 -9.03 -0.98 0.63
N GLN A 20 -9.92 -1.15 -0.35
CA GLN A 20 -9.95 -2.35 -1.17
C GLN A 20 -8.65 -2.45 -1.98
N LYS A 21 -8.22 -3.67 -2.35
CA LYS A 21 -6.97 -3.89 -3.12
C LYS A 21 -6.86 -2.97 -4.35
N GLU A 22 -7.95 -2.81 -5.09
CA GLU A 22 -8.02 -1.91 -6.25
C GLU A 22 -7.76 -0.43 -5.88
N GLN A 23 -8.22 0.02 -4.72
CA GLN A 23 -7.98 1.39 -4.23
C GLN A 23 -6.52 1.57 -3.79
N PHE A 24 -5.91 0.53 -3.22
CA PHE A 24 -4.50 0.53 -2.85
C PHE A 24 -3.61 0.61 -4.11
N GLU A 25 -3.89 -0.21 -5.12
CA GLU A 25 -3.18 -0.19 -6.40
C GLU A 25 -3.34 1.16 -7.12
N ALA A 26 -4.55 1.74 -7.11
CA ALA A 26 -4.78 3.08 -7.66
C ALA A 26 -3.99 4.17 -6.93
N LEU A 27 -3.91 4.10 -5.59
CA LEU A 27 -3.11 5.04 -4.80
C LEU A 27 -1.61 4.92 -5.08
N VAL A 28 -1.08 3.70 -5.17
CA VAL A 28 0.31 3.46 -5.57
C VAL A 28 0.58 4.07 -6.95
N TYR A 29 -0.32 3.87 -7.91
CA TYR A 29 -0.19 4.43 -9.25
C TYR A 29 -0.14 5.97 -9.24
N ILE A 30 -1.05 6.61 -8.50
CA ILE A 30 -1.10 8.08 -8.37
C ILE A 30 0.18 8.60 -7.70
N LEU A 31 0.67 7.92 -6.67
CA LEU A 31 1.91 8.31 -5.99
C LEU A 31 3.12 8.22 -6.94
N CYS A 32 3.23 7.12 -7.68
CA CYS A 32 4.27 6.98 -8.71
C CYS A 32 4.17 8.06 -9.79
N ASP A 33 2.96 8.39 -10.27
CA ASP A 33 2.73 9.46 -11.24
C ASP A 33 3.07 10.85 -10.69
N CYS A 34 2.82 11.08 -9.39
CA CYS A 34 3.24 12.28 -8.67
C CYS A 34 4.77 12.36 -8.43
N GLY A 35 5.54 11.38 -8.92
CA GLY A 35 7.00 11.34 -8.78
C GLY A 35 7.48 10.78 -7.44
N PHE A 36 6.60 10.17 -6.64
CA PHE A 36 7.04 9.39 -5.50
C PHE A 36 7.74 8.14 -6.01
N SER A 37 8.98 7.99 -5.61
CA SER A 37 9.80 6.84 -5.92
C SER A 37 10.23 6.15 -4.65
N ARG A 38 10.89 5.01 -4.84
CA ARG A 38 11.54 4.25 -3.78
C ARG A 38 12.29 5.18 -2.81
N SER A 39 12.14 4.93 -1.51
CA SER A 39 12.85 5.72 -0.48
C SER A 39 14.38 5.55 -0.59
N CYS A 40 15.13 6.44 0.06
CA CYS A 40 16.59 6.33 0.16
C CYS A 40 17.08 5.01 0.81
N HIS A 41 16.21 4.30 1.52
CA HIS A 41 16.49 3.01 2.15
C HIS A 41 16.05 1.81 1.29
N GLY A 42 15.64 2.05 0.04
CA GLY A 42 15.21 0.98 -0.88
C GLY A 42 13.78 0.50 -0.69
N ILE A 43 13.00 1.13 0.20
CA ILE A 43 11.59 0.80 0.45
C ILE A 43 10.74 1.24 -0.75
N SER A 44 9.96 0.31 -1.31
CA SER A 44 9.05 0.56 -2.45
C SER A 44 7.89 1.48 -2.08
N VAL A 45 7.24 2.07 -3.09
CA VAL A 45 6.10 2.98 -2.86
C VAL A 45 4.94 2.21 -2.25
N GLU A 46 4.74 0.95 -2.65
CA GLU A 46 3.77 0.04 -2.02
C GLU A 46 4.04 -0.14 -0.53
N GLU A 47 5.30 -0.42 -0.17
CA GLU A 47 5.69 -0.58 1.23
C GLU A 47 5.54 0.70 2.04
N GLN A 48 5.89 1.85 1.46
CA GLN A 48 5.71 3.14 2.12
C GLN A 48 4.23 3.44 2.37
N LEU A 49 3.37 3.19 1.38
CA LEU A 49 1.93 3.37 1.52
C LEU A 49 1.35 2.39 2.55
N ALA A 50 1.80 1.14 2.51
CA ALA A 50 1.42 0.13 3.48
C ALA A 50 1.83 0.49 4.92
N ILE A 51 3.01 1.08 5.13
CA ILE A 51 3.47 1.59 6.43
C ILE A 51 2.64 2.80 6.86
N PHE A 52 2.32 3.72 5.95
CA PHE A 52 1.54 4.91 6.27
C PHE A 52 0.11 4.58 6.70
N LEU A 53 -0.49 3.55 6.09
CA LEU A 53 -1.86 3.16 6.37
C LEU A 53 -1.97 2.34 7.68
N TYR A 54 -0.90 1.64 8.11
CA TYR A 54 -0.88 0.83 9.33
C TYR A 54 -0.67 1.67 10.61
#